data_AF-A0A2Z6QU32-F1
#
_entry.id   AF-A0A2Z6QU32-F1
#
_cell.length_a   1.000
_cell.length_b   1.000
_cell.length_c   1.000
_cell.angle_alpha   90.00
_cell.angle_beta   90.00
_cell.angle_gamma   90.00
#
_symmetry.space_group_name_H-M   'P 1'
#
loop_
_entity.id
_entity.type
_entity.pdbx_description
1 polymer ?
#
loop_
_entity_poly.entity_id
_entity_poly.type
_entity_poly.pdbx_seq_one_letter_code
_entity_poly.pdbx_strand_id
1 'polypeptide(L)'
;MSSASTPVPADHADVVENWDTDTLILHLKEQNLKLDEDDFAILREEKIVGQDFIDMTEDDFRSIGLSFGPAARFAKEAENLKENQDRSFSSDSSFEKILAKYDIDSNDMDTIPLFSLQTHEIQDSDKHFEYCIDNILFKMKHYGSLVLNSPESMRNEYVSTILHTALHIAGDATNKGFSMRLKCGINGEENYVIKGDENLLCVAGDMIRFGIFESIAQSIRQFESLYEMNKRKRKRDGDDYDYLYGIITTASDWYFLLYTPGVISQASEIPFSIEFNKKALDKNSKEYQMLCGSVKEILSIIVGLIKDRACSNEEPEKKRAKIELYRSKK
;
A
#
# COMPACT_ATOMS: atom_id res chain seq x y z
N MET A 1 32.78 -32.20 -1.39
CA MET A 1 32.73 -31.23 -0.28
C MET A 1 31.90 -30.06 -0.77
N SER A 2 30.67 -29.96 -0.25
CA SER A 2 29.70 -28.91 -0.59
C SER A 2 30.02 -27.69 0.27
N SER A 3 30.28 -26.54 -0.35
CA SER A 3 30.34 -25.24 0.33
C SER A 3 28.95 -24.62 0.30
N ALA A 4 28.26 -24.66 1.44
CA ALA A 4 27.00 -23.98 1.65
C ALA A 4 27.26 -22.46 1.70
N SER A 5 26.65 -21.71 0.78
CA SER A 5 26.50 -20.27 0.90
C SER A 5 25.39 -19.99 1.91
N THR A 6 25.74 -19.37 3.03
CA THR A 6 24.77 -18.77 3.96
C THR A 6 23.97 -17.67 3.25
N PRO A 7 22.64 -17.59 3.45
CA PRO A 7 21.84 -16.48 2.93
C PRO A 7 22.13 -15.23 3.76
N VAL A 8 22.42 -14.13 3.06
CA VAL A 8 22.56 -12.79 3.64
C VAL A 8 21.18 -12.32 4.12
N PRO A 9 21.03 -11.71 5.31
CA PRO A 9 19.73 -11.26 5.81
C PRO A 9 19.18 -10.12 4.93
N ALA A 10 17.91 -10.21 4.56
CA ALA A 10 17.20 -9.28 3.69
C ALA A 10 16.72 -7.99 4.39
N ASP A 11 17.52 -7.48 5.34
CA ASP A 11 17.11 -6.39 6.26
C ASP A 11 17.97 -5.13 6.13
N HIS A 12 18.86 -5.07 5.13
CA HIS A 12 19.80 -3.97 4.93
C HIS A 12 19.61 -3.18 3.63
N ALA A 13 18.69 -3.59 2.75
CA ALA A 13 18.50 -2.97 1.43
C ALA A 13 17.61 -1.71 1.43
N ASP A 14 16.89 -1.43 2.51
CA ASP A 14 15.92 -0.33 2.57
C ASP A 14 16.52 1.01 3.09
N VAL A 15 17.79 1.01 3.51
CA VAL A 15 18.49 2.23 3.96
C VAL A 15 19.42 2.72 2.85
N VAL A 16 19.23 3.97 2.40
CA VAL A 16 20.00 4.58 1.30
C VAL A 16 21.51 4.50 1.55
N GLU A 17 21.95 4.61 2.80
CA GLU A 17 23.36 4.49 3.22
C GLU A 17 24.02 3.17 2.78
N ASN A 18 23.22 2.10 2.63
CA ASN A 18 23.71 0.77 2.28
C ASN A 18 23.67 0.50 0.77
N TRP A 19 23.17 1.43 -0.04
CA TRP A 19 23.05 1.21 -1.48
C TRP A 19 24.43 1.26 -2.14
N ASP A 20 24.73 0.24 -2.93
CA ASP A 20 25.84 0.31 -3.87
C ASP A 20 25.50 1.26 -5.04
N THR A 21 26.51 1.62 -5.82
CA THR A 21 26.39 2.60 -6.91
C THR A 21 25.35 2.18 -7.95
N ASP A 22 25.23 0.88 -8.26
CA ASP A 22 24.26 0.40 -9.25
C ASP A 22 22.83 0.44 -8.71
N THR A 23 22.62 0.11 -7.43
CA THR A 23 21.33 0.23 -6.74
C THR A 23 20.88 1.69 -6.67
N LEU A 24 21.79 2.60 -6.31
CA LEU A 24 21.54 4.04 -6.30
C LEU A 24 21.11 4.54 -7.69
N ILE A 25 21.84 4.18 -8.75
CA ILE A 25 21.51 4.62 -10.11
C ILE A 25 20.17 4.05 -10.57
N LEU A 26 19.85 2.80 -10.20
CA LEU A 26 18.56 2.20 -10.51
C LEU A 26 17.42 3.02 -9.90
N HIS A 27 17.55 3.43 -8.64
CA HIS A 27 16.59 4.31 -7.98
C HIS A 27 16.47 5.68 -8.67
N LEU A 28 17.61 6.34 -8.96
CA LEU A 28 17.60 7.68 -9.58
C LEU A 28 16.95 7.69 -10.98
N LYS A 29 17.03 6.58 -11.73
CA LYS A 29 16.35 6.42 -13.01
C LYS A 29 14.82 6.35 -12.86
N GLU A 30 14.33 5.79 -11.77
CA GLU A 30 12.89 5.70 -11.47
C GLU A 30 12.28 7.08 -11.16
N GLN A 31 13.07 8.03 -10.66
CA GLN A 31 12.61 9.38 -10.32
C GLN A 31 12.35 10.29 -11.54
N ASN A 32 12.63 9.83 -12.76
CA ASN A 32 12.39 10.56 -14.01
C ASN A 32 12.95 12.00 -14.00
N LEU A 33 14.18 12.14 -13.50
CA LEU A 33 14.87 13.43 -13.33
C LEU A 33 15.25 14.10 -14.67
N LYS A 34 14.90 13.52 -15.82
CA LYS A 34 15.29 13.97 -17.17
C LYS A 34 16.82 14.07 -17.33
N LEU A 35 17.52 13.07 -16.82
CA LEU A 35 18.97 12.87 -16.93
C LEU A 35 19.23 11.75 -17.93
N ASP A 36 20.41 11.75 -18.55
CA ASP A 36 20.82 10.73 -19.51
C ASP A 36 21.88 9.77 -18.93
N GLU A 37 22.29 8.77 -19.72
CA GLU A 37 23.27 7.79 -19.26
C GLU A 37 24.65 8.38 -19.01
N ASP A 38 25.01 9.50 -19.64
CA ASP A 38 26.31 10.15 -19.43
C ASP A 38 26.33 10.79 -18.04
N ASP A 39 25.22 11.41 -17.60
CA ASP A 39 25.07 11.91 -16.23
C ASP A 39 25.23 10.79 -15.18
N PHE A 40 24.65 9.61 -15.43
CA PHE A 40 24.77 8.46 -14.52
C PHE A 40 26.13 7.76 -14.60
N ALA A 41 26.82 7.82 -15.74
CA ALA A 41 28.16 7.26 -15.90
C ALA A 41 29.15 7.92 -14.97
N ILE A 42 29.03 9.23 -14.74
CA ILE A 42 29.88 9.99 -13.81
C ILE A 42 29.80 9.40 -12.39
N LEU A 43 28.61 9.06 -11.90
CA LEU A 43 28.44 8.43 -10.59
C LEU A 43 29.13 7.05 -10.51
N ARG A 44 29.14 6.28 -11.61
CA ARG A 44 29.85 4.99 -11.69
C ARG A 44 31.37 5.16 -11.72
N GLU A 45 31.86 6.14 -12.47
CA GLU A 45 33.29 6.43 -12.59
C GLU A 45 33.88 6.85 -11.25
N GLU A 46 33.18 7.72 -10.53
CA GLU A 46 33.55 8.17 -9.18
C GLU A 46 33.17 7.18 -8.07
N LYS A 47 32.44 6.11 -8.42
CA LYS A 47 31.97 5.05 -7.49
C LYS A 47 31.18 5.60 -6.31
N ILE A 48 30.31 6.58 -6.57
CA ILE A 48 29.47 7.19 -5.56
C ILE A 48 28.47 6.14 -5.05
N VAL A 49 28.53 5.82 -3.76
CA VAL A 49 27.54 4.95 -3.10
C VAL A 49 26.43 5.78 -2.46
N GLY A 50 25.36 5.15 -2.02
CA GLY A 50 24.17 5.86 -1.52
C GLY A 50 24.47 6.80 -0.34
N GLN A 51 25.33 6.41 0.60
CA GLN A 51 25.79 7.28 1.69
C GLN A 51 26.48 8.55 1.18
N ASP A 52 27.42 8.41 0.23
CA ASP A 52 28.15 9.55 -0.31
C ASP A 52 27.17 10.50 -1.02
N PHE A 53 26.26 9.93 -1.82
CA PHE A 53 25.30 10.69 -2.60
C PHE A 53 24.41 11.61 -1.76
N ILE A 54 23.87 11.13 -0.63
CA ILE A 54 22.98 11.91 0.23
C ILE A 54 23.71 13.02 1.02
N ASP A 55 25.03 12.93 1.13
CA ASP A 55 25.86 13.93 1.79
C ASP A 55 26.46 14.95 0.82
N MET A 56 26.36 14.70 -0.49
CA MET A 56 26.86 15.60 -1.54
C MET A 56 25.93 16.79 -1.79
N THR A 57 26.55 17.95 -2.02
CA THR A 57 25.87 19.19 -2.42
C THR A 57 25.90 19.39 -3.94
N GLU A 58 25.15 20.36 -4.45
CA GLU A 58 25.22 20.76 -5.88
C GLU A 58 26.67 21.07 -6.30
N ASP A 59 27.42 21.78 -5.46
CA ASP A 59 28.81 22.13 -5.75
C ASP A 59 29.72 20.90 -5.80
N ASP A 60 29.46 19.89 -4.97
CA ASP A 60 30.20 18.62 -5.00
C ASP A 60 29.91 17.85 -6.30
N PHE A 61 28.64 17.77 -6.71
CA PHE A 61 28.27 17.16 -7.99
C PHE A 61 28.91 17.89 -9.18
N ARG A 62 29.02 19.22 -9.12
CA ARG A 62 29.71 20.00 -10.15
C ARG A 62 31.22 19.76 -10.15
N SER A 63 31.81 19.51 -8.98
CA SER A 63 33.24 19.23 -8.85
C SER A 63 33.67 17.92 -9.51
N ILE A 64 32.75 16.94 -9.59
CA ILE A 64 32.97 15.66 -10.28
C ILE A 64 32.59 15.69 -11.77
N GLY A 65 32.34 16.87 -12.34
CA GLY A 65 32.19 17.06 -13.78
C GLY A 65 30.75 17.16 -14.28
N LEU A 66 29.73 17.17 -13.41
CA LEU A 66 28.36 17.43 -13.83
C LEU A 66 28.12 18.90 -14.16
N SER A 67 27.34 19.15 -15.20
CA SER A 67 26.86 20.50 -15.49
C SER A 67 25.80 20.94 -14.47
N PHE A 68 25.57 22.25 -14.37
CA PHE A 68 24.65 22.84 -13.36
C PHE A 68 23.26 22.16 -13.33
N GLY A 69 22.68 21.85 -14.48
CA GLY A 69 21.34 21.25 -14.56
C GLY A 69 21.25 19.87 -13.89
N PRO A 70 22.04 18.88 -14.33
CA PRO A 70 22.17 17.58 -13.67
C PRO A 70 22.56 17.66 -12.20
N ALA A 71 23.56 18.47 -11.86
CA ALA A 71 24.03 18.63 -10.48
C ALA A 71 22.93 19.14 -9.55
N ALA A 72 22.17 20.16 -9.96
CA ALA A 72 21.07 20.71 -9.16
C ALA A 72 19.94 19.68 -8.96
N ARG A 73 19.70 18.79 -9.94
CA ARG A 73 18.68 17.73 -9.82
C ARG A 73 19.14 16.60 -8.90
N PHE A 74 20.40 16.18 -8.99
CA PHE A 74 20.96 15.21 -8.04
C PHE A 74 21.01 15.75 -6.62
N ALA A 75 21.45 17.00 -6.41
CA ALA A 75 21.45 17.63 -5.10
C ALA A 75 20.05 17.69 -4.47
N LYS A 76 19.03 18.07 -5.26
CA LYS A 76 17.65 18.06 -4.80
C LYS A 76 17.16 16.65 -4.44
N GLU A 77 17.57 15.64 -5.20
CA GLU A 77 17.20 14.25 -4.91
C GLU A 77 17.92 13.71 -3.67
N ALA A 78 19.19 14.06 -3.48
CA ALA A 78 19.95 13.77 -2.26
C ALA A 78 19.26 14.37 -1.02
N GLU A 79 18.81 15.62 -1.10
CA GLU A 79 18.02 16.26 -0.04
C GLU A 79 16.70 15.52 0.22
N ASN A 80 15.97 15.13 -0.83
CA ASN A 80 14.73 14.35 -0.68
C ASN A 80 14.99 13.00 0.03
N LEU A 81 16.05 12.28 -0.36
CA LEU A 81 16.42 11.00 0.24
C LEU A 81 16.80 11.19 1.72
N LYS A 82 17.54 12.24 2.05
CA LYS A 82 17.93 12.60 3.42
C LYS A 82 16.72 12.98 4.28
N GLU A 83 15.79 13.78 3.75
CA GLU A 83 14.54 14.11 4.45
C GLU A 83 13.65 12.88 4.68
N ASN A 84 13.61 11.95 3.73
CA ASN A 84 12.84 10.71 3.87
C ASN A 84 13.46 9.78 4.91
N GLN A 85 14.79 9.73 4.98
CA GLN A 85 15.52 9.01 6.03
C GLN A 85 15.34 9.67 7.41
N ASP A 86 15.41 10.99 7.52
CA ASP A 86 15.15 11.68 8.78
C ASP A 86 13.67 11.60 9.22
N ARG A 87 12.73 11.37 8.29
CA ARG A 87 11.32 11.10 8.59
C ARG A 87 11.04 9.66 9.01
N SER A 88 11.83 8.67 8.57
CA SER A 88 11.81 7.31 9.15
C SER A 88 12.35 7.32 10.59
N PHE A 89 13.27 8.23 10.92
CA PHE A 89 13.87 8.38 12.25
C PHE A 89 13.24 9.43 13.18
N SER A 90 12.14 10.09 12.82
CA SER A 90 11.37 10.84 13.82
C SER A 90 10.95 9.84 14.91
N SER A 91 11.45 10.03 16.12
CA SER A 91 11.23 9.11 17.22
C SER A 91 9.76 9.04 17.67
N ASP A 92 8.81 9.68 16.99
CA ASP A 92 7.37 9.54 17.24
C ASP A 92 6.64 8.75 16.11
N SER A 93 7.36 8.24 15.09
CA SER A 93 6.81 7.60 13.87
C SER A 93 7.17 6.15 13.58
N SER A 94 8.07 5.52 14.34
CA SER A 94 8.38 4.10 14.09
C SER A 94 7.16 3.21 14.31
N PHE A 95 7.07 2.14 13.51
CA PHE A 95 5.99 1.15 13.59
C PHE A 95 5.80 0.61 15.01
N GLU A 96 6.90 0.21 15.67
CA GLU A 96 6.94 -0.20 17.07
C GLU A 96 6.27 0.84 18.01
N LYS A 97 6.58 2.13 17.87
CA LYS A 97 5.99 3.17 18.73
C LYS A 97 4.51 3.41 18.46
N ILE A 98 4.07 3.19 17.22
CA ILE A 98 2.65 3.24 16.90
C ILE A 98 1.94 2.04 17.51
N LEU A 99 2.49 0.83 17.39
CA LEU A 99 1.96 -0.38 18.02
C LEU A 99 1.93 -0.30 19.55
N ALA A 100 2.93 0.33 20.16
CA ALA A 100 2.97 0.56 21.61
C ALA A 100 1.77 1.37 22.12
N LYS A 101 1.16 2.23 21.30
CA LYS A 101 -0.10 2.95 21.65
C LYS A 101 -1.30 2.00 21.79
N TYR A 102 -1.19 0.79 21.25
CA TYR A 102 -2.20 -0.25 21.26
C TYR A 102 -1.83 -1.40 22.21
N ASP A 103 -0.86 -1.17 23.10
CA ASP A 103 -0.31 -2.16 24.04
C ASP A 103 0.35 -3.37 23.35
N ILE A 104 0.88 -3.17 22.14
CA ILE A 104 1.64 -4.19 21.40
C ILE A 104 3.12 -3.79 21.46
N ASP A 105 3.89 -4.48 22.30
CA ASP A 105 5.33 -4.28 22.46
C ASP A 105 6.10 -5.21 21.52
N SER A 106 6.08 -4.86 20.22
CA SER A 106 6.75 -5.62 19.17
C SER A 106 7.01 -4.76 17.94
N ASN A 107 8.01 -5.19 17.15
CA ASN A 107 8.26 -4.67 15.80
C ASN A 107 7.81 -5.66 14.71
N ASP A 108 7.21 -6.80 15.08
CA ASP A 108 6.78 -7.85 14.15
C ASP A 108 5.28 -7.75 13.85
N MET A 109 4.94 -7.90 12.57
CA MET A 109 3.55 -7.84 12.08
C MET A 109 2.66 -8.96 12.63
N ASP A 110 3.22 -10.13 12.88
CA ASP A 110 2.49 -11.31 13.37
C ASP A 110 1.91 -11.10 14.78
N THR A 111 2.36 -10.07 15.49
CA THR A 111 1.82 -9.71 16.81
C THR A 111 0.52 -8.94 16.74
N ILE A 112 0.15 -8.41 15.56
CA ILE A 112 -1.14 -7.73 15.39
C ILE A 112 -2.27 -8.78 15.45
N PRO A 113 -3.27 -8.61 16.33
CA PRO A 113 -4.37 -9.55 16.49
C PRO A 113 -5.15 -9.81 15.19
N LEU A 114 -5.63 -11.04 15.00
CA LEU A 114 -6.42 -11.41 13.83
C LEU A 114 -7.91 -11.09 13.99
N PHE A 115 -8.51 -10.50 12.96
CA PHE A 115 -9.97 -10.35 12.85
C PHE A 115 -10.55 -11.26 11.76
N SER A 116 -11.79 -11.70 11.97
CA SER A 116 -12.50 -12.52 10.96
C SER A 116 -13.00 -11.64 9.82
N LEU A 117 -12.53 -11.93 8.61
CA LEU A 117 -12.98 -11.31 7.37
C LEU A 117 -14.45 -11.64 7.08
N GLN A 118 -15.16 -10.63 6.55
CA GLN A 118 -16.45 -10.83 5.91
C GLN A 118 -16.19 -10.94 4.41
N THR A 119 -16.67 -12.00 3.78
CA THR A 119 -16.56 -12.17 2.32
C THR A 119 -17.95 -12.15 1.69
N HIS A 120 -18.01 -11.71 0.45
CA HIS A 120 -19.20 -11.82 -0.39
C HIS A 120 -18.93 -12.78 -1.53
N GLU A 121 -19.79 -13.78 -1.68
CA GLU A 121 -19.69 -14.72 -2.80
C GLU A 121 -19.97 -14.01 -4.14
N ILE A 122 -18.98 -14.02 -5.02
CA ILE A 122 -19.07 -13.47 -6.39
C ILE A 122 -19.18 -14.65 -7.35
N GLN A 123 -20.24 -14.66 -8.16
CA GLN A 123 -20.47 -15.70 -9.16
C GLN A 123 -19.52 -15.54 -10.36
N ASP A 124 -19.11 -16.66 -10.96
CA ASP A 124 -18.25 -16.67 -12.15
C ASP A 124 -18.88 -15.94 -13.35
N SER A 125 -20.20 -15.86 -13.39
CA SER A 125 -20.99 -15.17 -14.41
C SER A 125 -21.31 -13.71 -14.07
N ASP A 126 -20.75 -13.17 -12.98
CA ASP A 126 -20.92 -11.76 -12.63
C ASP A 126 -20.25 -10.86 -13.69
N LYS A 127 -21.04 -9.94 -14.26
CA LYS A 127 -20.61 -9.09 -15.37
C LYS A 127 -19.53 -8.08 -14.96
N HIS A 128 -19.58 -7.58 -13.72
CA HIS A 128 -18.57 -6.65 -13.23
C HIS A 128 -17.25 -7.39 -13.01
N PHE A 129 -17.31 -8.61 -12.48
CA PHE A 129 -16.14 -9.47 -12.36
C PHE A 129 -15.51 -9.79 -13.73
N GLU A 130 -16.31 -10.22 -14.72
CA GLU A 130 -15.83 -10.48 -16.07
C GLU A 130 -15.16 -9.24 -16.68
N TYR A 131 -15.80 -8.07 -16.55
CA TYR A 131 -15.26 -6.79 -17.00
C TYR A 131 -13.94 -6.43 -16.30
N CYS A 132 -13.82 -6.68 -15.00
CA CYS A 132 -12.60 -6.46 -14.22
C CYS A 132 -11.44 -7.29 -14.76
N ILE A 133 -11.66 -8.58 -15.01
CA ILE A 133 -10.65 -9.48 -15.57
C ILE A 133 -10.23 -9.02 -16.96
N ASP A 134 -11.19 -8.72 -17.84
CA ASP A 134 -10.87 -8.25 -19.19
C ASP A 134 -10.11 -6.92 -19.18
N ASN A 135 -10.41 -6.00 -18.25
CA ASN A 135 -9.69 -4.74 -18.08
C ASN A 135 -8.25 -4.96 -17.58
N ILE A 136 -8.05 -5.85 -16.59
CA ILE A 136 -6.73 -6.25 -16.10
C ILE A 136 -5.90 -6.86 -17.24
N LEU A 137 -6.47 -7.80 -18.00
CA LEU A 137 -5.79 -8.41 -19.14
C LEU A 137 -5.44 -7.39 -20.22
N PHE A 138 -6.35 -6.45 -20.50
CA PHE A 138 -6.10 -5.37 -21.46
C PHE A 138 -4.90 -4.51 -21.05
N LYS A 139 -4.82 -4.12 -19.78
CA LYS A 139 -3.67 -3.38 -19.23
C LYS A 139 -2.38 -4.21 -19.29
N MET A 140 -2.42 -5.47 -18.85
CA MET A 140 -1.27 -6.38 -18.90
C MET A 140 -0.74 -6.62 -20.32
N LYS A 141 -1.60 -6.57 -21.35
CA LYS A 141 -1.16 -6.70 -22.74
C LYS A 141 -0.22 -5.56 -23.17
N HIS A 142 -0.40 -4.37 -22.61
CA HIS A 142 0.41 -3.19 -22.90
C HIS A 142 1.57 -3.00 -21.92
N TYR A 143 1.32 -3.24 -20.64
CA TYR A 143 2.31 -3.06 -19.57
C TYR A 143 3.23 -4.26 -19.36
N GLY A 144 2.82 -5.45 -19.81
CA GLY A 144 3.51 -6.70 -19.50
C GLY A 144 3.14 -7.23 -18.11
N SER A 145 4.02 -8.06 -17.54
CA SER A 145 3.86 -8.55 -16.17
C SER A 145 4.11 -7.43 -15.17
N LEU A 146 3.34 -7.42 -14.07
CA LEU A 146 3.64 -6.54 -12.94
C LEU A 146 4.74 -7.20 -12.08
N VAL A 147 5.79 -6.45 -11.78
CA VAL A 147 6.90 -6.88 -10.92
C VAL A 147 7.03 -5.92 -9.73
N LEU A 148 7.78 -6.30 -8.70
CA LEU A 148 7.88 -5.53 -7.45
C LEU A 148 8.22 -4.04 -7.70
N ASN A 149 9.12 -3.75 -8.63
CA ASN A 149 9.57 -2.39 -8.92
C ASN A 149 8.81 -1.74 -10.10
N SER A 150 7.63 -2.26 -10.47
CA SER A 150 6.80 -1.62 -11.51
C SER A 150 6.37 -0.22 -11.05
N PRO A 151 6.31 0.80 -11.93
CA PRO A 151 5.97 2.18 -11.53
C PRO A 151 4.65 2.30 -10.77
N GLU A 152 4.58 3.19 -9.77
CA GLU A 152 3.37 3.36 -8.94
C GLU A 152 2.13 3.69 -9.76
N SER A 153 2.26 4.56 -10.77
CA SER A 153 1.14 4.91 -11.68
C SER A 153 0.54 3.68 -12.37
N MET A 154 1.37 2.69 -12.72
CA MET A 154 0.94 1.43 -13.29
C MET A 154 0.24 0.54 -12.25
N ARG A 155 0.79 0.43 -11.03
CA ARG A 155 0.18 -0.33 -9.93
C ARG A 155 -1.19 0.25 -9.55
N ASN A 156 -1.28 1.57 -9.47
CA ASN A 156 -2.51 2.32 -9.15
C ASN A 156 -3.62 2.06 -10.16
N GLU A 157 -3.28 1.82 -11.42
CA GLU A 157 -4.28 1.42 -12.43
C GLU A 157 -4.93 0.06 -12.12
N TYR A 158 -4.17 -0.94 -11.64
CA TYR A 158 -4.73 -2.24 -11.26
C TYR A 158 -5.55 -2.14 -9.98
N VAL A 159 -5.03 -1.45 -8.97
CA VAL A 159 -5.75 -1.18 -7.70
C VAL A 159 -7.09 -0.49 -7.99
N SER A 160 -7.07 0.58 -8.78
CA SER A 160 -8.28 1.33 -9.14
C SER A 160 -9.31 0.47 -9.89
N THR A 161 -8.88 -0.39 -10.82
CA THR A 161 -9.78 -1.33 -11.51
C THR A 161 -10.48 -2.28 -10.52
N ILE A 162 -9.72 -2.86 -9.58
CA ILE A 162 -10.26 -3.79 -8.59
C ILE A 162 -11.22 -3.05 -7.64
N LEU A 163 -10.83 -1.89 -7.13
CA LEU A 163 -11.67 -1.09 -6.22
C LEU A 163 -12.97 -0.61 -6.89
N HIS A 164 -12.91 -0.10 -8.12
CA HIS A 164 -14.11 0.30 -8.86
C HIS A 164 -15.07 -0.86 -9.08
N THR A 165 -14.53 -2.03 -9.44
CA THR A 165 -15.33 -3.25 -9.60
C THR A 165 -16.00 -3.64 -8.29
N ALA A 166 -15.26 -3.63 -7.18
CA ALA A 166 -15.81 -3.92 -5.86
C ALA A 166 -16.94 -2.95 -5.49
N LEU A 167 -16.84 -1.68 -5.86
CA LEU A 167 -17.90 -0.69 -5.61
C LEU A 167 -19.17 -0.96 -6.42
N HIS A 168 -19.03 -1.37 -7.68
CA HIS A 168 -20.17 -1.75 -8.50
C HIS A 168 -20.88 -2.99 -7.95
N ILE A 169 -20.12 -4.04 -7.62
CA ILE A 169 -20.68 -5.27 -7.04
C ILE A 169 -21.34 -4.98 -5.68
N ALA A 170 -20.67 -4.23 -4.80
CA ALA A 170 -21.24 -3.84 -3.51
C ALA A 170 -22.49 -2.98 -3.68
N GLY A 171 -22.50 -2.08 -4.66
CA GLY A 171 -23.63 -1.22 -4.98
C GLY A 171 -24.85 -2.03 -5.40
N ASP A 172 -24.68 -2.98 -6.31
CA ASP A 172 -25.74 -3.89 -6.73
C ASP A 172 -26.24 -4.77 -5.57
N ALA A 173 -25.32 -5.26 -4.73
CA ALA A 173 -25.66 -6.13 -3.60
C ALA A 173 -26.36 -5.41 -2.42
N THR A 174 -26.16 -4.09 -2.28
CA THR A 174 -26.73 -3.29 -1.17
C THR A 174 -27.80 -2.31 -1.63
N ASN A 175 -27.97 -2.12 -2.94
CA ASN A 175 -28.77 -1.07 -3.55
C ASN A 175 -28.39 0.34 -3.04
N LYS A 176 -27.08 0.58 -2.80
CA LYS A 176 -26.52 1.86 -2.34
C LYS A 176 -25.46 2.37 -3.32
N GLY A 177 -25.35 3.69 -3.42
CA GLY A 177 -24.31 4.33 -4.23
C GLY A 177 -23.04 4.52 -3.41
N PHE A 178 -21.90 4.07 -3.96
CA PHE A 178 -20.58 4.33 -3.38
C PHE A 178 -19.76 5.22 -4.32
N SER A 179 -18.87 6.01 -3.73
CA SER A 179 -17.93 6.84 -4.48
C SER A 179 -16.51 6.63 -3.97
N MET A 180 -15.56 6.56 -4.90
CA MET A 180 -14.14 6.57 -4.59
C MET A 180 -13.58 7.96 -4.89
N ARG A 181 -12.72 8.47 -4.02
CA ARG A 181 -11.95 9.69 -4.29
C ARG A 181 -10.50 9.46 -3.96
N LEU A 182 -9.64 9.86 -4.89
CA LEU A 182 -8.23 10.02 -4.62
C LEU A 182 -8.04 11.23 -3.69
N LYS A 183 -7.28 11.04 -2.63
CA LYS A 183 -6.81 12.11 -1.76
C LYS A 183 -5.29 12.04 -1.71
N CYS A 184 -4.66 13.16 -2.02
CA CYS A 184 -3.26 13.35 -1.72
C CYS A 184 -3.12 13.50 -0.19
N GLY A 185 -2.31 12.63 0.42
CA GLY A 185 -1.93 12.69 1.82
C GLY A 185 -1.07 13.92 2.12
N ILE A 186 -0.76 14.11 3.40
CA ILE A 186 0.05 15.25 3.87
C ILE A 186 1.46 15.24 3.23
N ASN A 187 1.94 14.07 2.81
CA ASN A 187 3.28 13.85 2.25
C ASN A 187 3.31 13.67 0.72
N GLY A 188 2.22 13.94 0.00
CA GLY A 188 2.18 13.77 -1.46
C GLY A 188 1.60 12.43 -1.96
N GLU A 189 1.37 11.46 -1.07
CA GLU A 189 0.88 10.11 -1.40
C GLU A 189 -0.56 10.07 -1.91
N GLU A 190 -0.80 9.24 -2.92
CA GLU A 190 -2.13 8.99 -3.46
C GLU A 190 -2.87 7.93 -2.64
N ASN A 191 -3.87 8.35 -1.86
CA ASN A 191 -4.72 7.44 -1.08
C ASN A 191 -6.14 7.38 -1.66
N TYR A 192 -6.72 6.19 -1.77
CA TYR A 192 -8.13 6.06 -2.14
C TYR A 192 -9.00 6.09 -0.88
N VAL A 193 -9.97 7.00 -0.86
CA VAL A 193 -11.01 7.01 0.16
C VAL A 193 -12.32 6.60 -0.46
N ILE A 194 -12.86 5.47 0.00
CA ILE A 194 -14.18 5.00 -0.40
C ILE A 194 -15.22 5.58 0.56
N LYS A 195 -16.24 6.21 -0.01
CA LYS A 195 -17.34 6.86 0.70
C LYS A 195 -18.68 6.26 0.30
N GLY A 196 -19.47 5.89 1.30
CA GLY A 196 -20.93 5.76 1.19
C GLY A 196 -21.57 6.92 1.95
N ASP A 197 -22.51 6.61 2.84
CA ASP A 197 -23.06 7.59 3.78
C ASP A 197 -21.99 8.15 4.74
N GLU A 198 -20.92 7.37 4.98
CA GLU A 198 -19.75 7.72 5.79
C GLU A 198 -18.46 7.28 5.09
N ASN A 199 -17.29 7.67 5.62
CA ASN A 199 -16.01 7.14 5.12
C ASN A 199 -15.90 5.66 5.54
N LEU A 200 -15.84 4.74 4.57
CA LEU A 200 -15.95 3.30 4.80
C LEU A 200 -14.58 2.60 4.85
N LEU A 201 -13.65 3.06 4.00
CA LEU A 201 -12.39 2.38 3.71
C LEU A 201 -11.32 3.38 3.28
N CYS A 202 -10.09 3.24 3.79
CA CYS A 202 -8.90 3.91 3.22
C CYS A 202 -8.01 2.87 2.56
N VAL A 203 -7.48 3.18 1.37
CA VAL A 203 -6.50 2.37 0.66
C VAL A 203 -5.20 3.16 0.53
N ALA A 204 -4.12 2.67 1.12
CA ALA A 204 -2.77 3.21 0.98
C ALA A 204 -1.97 2.35 -0.02
N GLY A 205 -1.42 3.00 -1.05
CA GLY A 205 -0.90 2.35 -2.25
C GLY A 205 0.61 2.19 -2.37
N ASP A 206 1.39 2.51 -1.33
CA ASP A 206 2.84 2.71 -1.52
C ASP A 206 3.76 1.96 -0.54
N MET A 207 3.56 0.64 -0.45
CA MET A 207 4.42 -0.24 0.36
C MET A 207 5.89 -0.27 -0.09
N ILE A 208 6.16 0.10 -1.35
CA ILE A 208 7.50 -0.01 -1.95
C ILE A 208 8.40 1.16 -1.55
N ARG A 209 7.84 2.35 -1.32
CA ARG A 209 8.64 3.51 -0.90
C ARG A 209 9.02 3.50 0.58
N PHE A 210 8.14 3.01 1.45
CA PHE A 210 8.32 3.10 2.90
C PHE A 210 8.59 1.73 3.55
N GLY A 211 8.49 0.64 2.78
CA GLY A 211 8.42 -0.69 3.35
C GLY A 211 7.07 -0.95 4.04
N ILE A 212 6.83 -2.21 4.41
CA ILE A 212 5.54 -2.65 4.96
C ILE A 212 5.21 -2.01 6.31
N PHE A 213 6.18 -1.96 7.21
CA PHE A 213 6.00 -1.50 8.59
C PHE A 213 5.64 -0.01 8.63
N GLU A 214 6.36 0.83 7.89
CA GLU A 214 6.06 2.26 7.83
C GLU A 214 4.74 2.54 7.10
N SER A 215 4.41 1.76 6.07
CA SER A 215 3.14 1.89 5.36
C SER A 215 1.94 1.59 6.27
N ILE A 216 2.09 0.60 7.16
CA ILE A 216 1.07 0.26 8.16
C ILE A 216 1.01 1.35 9.22
N ALA A 217 2.16 1.75 9.77
CA ALA A 217 2.28 2.86 10.72
C ALA A 217 1.55 4.12 10.23
N GLN A 218 1.76 4.47 8.97
CA GLN A 218 1.13 5.61 8.32
C GLN A 218 -0.36 5.41 8.12
N SER A 219 -0.78 4.22 7.68
CA SER A 219 -2.20 3.87 7.54
C SER A 219 -2.95 3.99 8.86
N ILE A 220 -2.34 3.58 9.98
CA ILE A 220 -2.91 3.70 11.33
C ILE A 220 -3.17 5.17 11.68
N ARG A 221 -2.20 6.06 11.44
CA ARG A 221 -2.37 7.51 11.68
C ARG A 221 -3.49 8.10 10.82
N GLN A 222 -3.62 7.64 9.59
CA GLN A 222 -4.72 8.05 8.73
C GLN A 222 -6.07 7.55 9.26
N PHE A 223 -6.15 6.33 9.78
CA PHE A 223 -7.37 5.82 10.42
C PHE A 223 -7.74 6.64 11.67
N GLU A 224 -6.77 6.97 12.53
CA GLU A 224 -6.98 7.84 13.70
C GLU A 224 -7.58 9.20 13.28
N SER A 225 -7.00 9.83 12.24
CA SER A 225 -7.48 11.12 11.71
C SER A 225 -8.88 11.01 11.09
N LEU A 226 -9.14 9.97 10.29
CA LEU A 226 -10.44 9.71 9.67
C LEU A 226 -11.52 9.43 10.71
N TYR A 227 -11.18 8.67 11.76
CA TYR A 227 -12.07 8.39 12.88
C TYR A 227 -12.47 9.67 13.60
N GLU A 228 -11.50 10.54 13.93
CA GLU A 228 -11.77 11.83 14.57
C GLU A 228 -12.61 12.76 13.68
N MET A 229 -12.39 12.75 12.37
CA MET A 229 -13.23 13.49 11.42
C MET A 229 -14.67 12.97 11.38
N ASN A 230 -14.87 11.65 11.40
CA ASN A 230 -16.20 11.03 11.41
C ASN A 230 -16.92 11.35 12.73
N LYS A 231 -16.25 11.19 13.87
CA LYS A 231 -16.76 11.52 15.21
C LYS A 231 -17.28 12.96 15.29
N ARG A 232 -16.56 13.94 14.73
CA ARG A 232 -16.98 15.35 14.72
C ARG A 232 -18.28 15.59 13.95
N LYS A 233 -18.54 14.85 12.87
CA LYS A 233 -19.77 14.97 12.06
C LYS A 233 -21.00 14.38 12.75
N ARG A 234 -20.81 13.43 13.67
CA ARG A 234 -21.88 12.65 14.30
C ARG A 234 -22.46 13.19 15.60
N LYS A 235 -22.15 14.42 16.01
CA LYS A 235 -22.66 15.03 17.27
C LYS A 235 -24.20 15.28 17.31
N ARG A 236 -25.04 14.41 16.73
CA ARG A 236 -26.51 14.47 16.81
C ARG A 236 -27.20 13.18 17.27
N ASP A 237 -26.65 11.98 17.10
CA ASP A 237 -27.27 10.73 17.59
C ASP A 237 -26.21 9.77 18.16
N GLY A 238 -26.36 9.44 19.44
CA GLY A 238 -25.32 8.87 20.29
C GLY A 238 -25.11 7.36 20.15
N ASP A 239 -24.31 6.94 19.16
CA ASP A 239 -23.73 5.58 19.16
C ASP A 239 -22.22 5.58 18.87
N ASP A 240 -21.44 5.16 19.87
CA ASP A 240 -19.99 5.40 20.04
C ASP A 240 -19.09 4.29 19.43
N TYR A 241 -19.64 3.54 18.49
CA TYR A 241 -19.06 2.30 17.99
C TYR A 241 -18.65 2.43 16.53
N ASP A 242 -17.51 3.08 16.33
CA ASP A 242 -16.87 3.20 15.03
C ASP A 242 -15.60 2.37 14.96
N TYR A 243 -15.61 1.39 14.06
CA TYR A 243 -14.39 0.85 13.47
C TYR A 243 -14.13 1.52 12.12
N LEU A 244 -12.99 1.29 11.51
CA LEU A 244 -12.68 1.59 10.12
C LEU A 244 -11.98 0.38 9.52
N TYR A 245 -12.26 0.09 8.26
CA TYR A 245 -11.44 -0.86 7.51
C TYR A 245 -10.34 -0.12 6.77
N GLY A 246 -9.20 -0.78 6.65
CA GLY A 246 -8.01 -0.34 5.95
C GLY A 246 -7.58 -1.36 4.92
N ILE A 247 -7.12 -0.89 3.76
CA ILE A 247 -6.42 -1.71 2.78
C ILE A 247 -5.04 -1.11 2.56
N ILE A 248 -4.02 -1.94 2.57
CA ILE A 248 -2.67 -1.55 2.18
C ILE A 248 -2.27 -2.47 1.03
N THR A 249 -1.82 -1.92 -0.09
CA THR A 249 -1.57 -2.73 -1.27
C THR A 249 -0.45 -2.21 -2.16
N THR A 250 0.27 -3.14 -2.78
CA THR A 250 1.22 -2.91 -3.89
C THR A 250 0.59 -3.22 -5.26
N ALA A 251 -0.74 -3.35 -5.33
CA ALA A 251 -1.51 -4.02 -6.38
C ALA A 251 -1.33 -5.55 -6.42
N SER A 252 -0.11 -6.06 -6.23
CA SER A 252 0.15 -7.50 -6.13
C SER A 252 -0.23 -8.03 -4.76
N ASP A 253 0.22 -7.41 -3.68
CA ASP A 253 -0.07 -7.85 -2.32
C ASP A 253 -1.12 -6.96 -1.67
N TRP A 254 -2.06 -7.57 -0.93
CA TRP A 254 -3.17 -6.88 -0.28
C TRP A 254 -3.26 -7.28 1.19
N TYR A 255 -3.12 -6.28 2.06
CA TYR A 255 -3.29 -6.39 3.50
C TYR A 255 -4.58 -5.70 3.91
N PHE A 256 -5.36 -6.36 4.78
CA PHE A 256 -6.60 -5.81 5.29
C PHE A 256 -6.48 -5.57 6.79
N LEU A 257 -6.74 -4.34 7.19
CA LEU A 257 -6.68 -3.90 8.58
C LEU A 257 -8.06 -3.51 9.08
N LEU A 258 -8.28 -3.71 10.36
CA LEU A 258 -9.43 -3.25 11.11
C LEU A 258 -8.91 -2.33 12.22
N TYR A 259 -9.36 -1.09 12.18
CA TYR A 259 -9.08 -0.10 13.19
C TYR A 259 -10.31 0.09 14.08
N THR A 260 -10.13 0.03 15.39
CA THR A 260 -11.07 0.55 16.38
C THR A 260 -10.31 1.44 17.37
N PRO A 261 -10.98 2.37 18.07
CA PRO A 261 -10.33 3.13 19.13
C PRO A 261 -9.69 2.19 20.16
N GLY A 262 -8.37 2.24 20.26
CA GLY A 262 -7.55 1.46 21.19
C GLY A 262 -7.24 0.02 20.76
N VAL A 263 -7.69 -0.47 19.60
CA VAL A 263 -7.31 -1.79 19.08
C VAL A 263 -7.14 -1.76 17.56
N ILE A 264 -6.02 -2.29 17.09
CA ILE A 264 -5.79 -2.62 15.68
C ILE A 264 -5.81 -4.13 15.48
N SER A 265 -6.32 -4.58 14.34
CA SER A 265 -6.30 -5.99 13.97
C SER A 265 -6.04 -6.14 12.47
N GLN A 266 -5.48 -7.28 12.07
CA GLN A 266 -5.23 -7.64 10.67
C GLN A 266 -6.05 -8.87 10.27
N ALA A 267 -6.31 -9.03 8.98
CA ALA A 267 -7.12 -10.14 8.48
C ALA A 267 -6.35 -11.47 8.42
N SER A 268 -5.05 -11.39 8.19
CA SER A 268 -4.15 -12.52 7.92
C SER A 268 -2.72 -12.08 8.23
N GLU A 269 -1.88 -13.03 8.64
CA GLU A 269 -0.42 -12.85 8.84
C GLU A 269 0.31 -12.65 7.50
N ILE A 270 -0.21 -13.28 6.43
CA ILE A 270 0.33 -13.17 5.07
C ILE A 270 -0.61 -12.35 4.17
N PRO A 271 -0.07 -11.63 3.16
CA PRO A 271 -0.89 -10.90 2.21
C PRO A 271 -1.74 -11.82 1.33
N PHE A 272 -2.83 -11.27 0.82
CA PHE A 272 -3.55 -11.84 -0.31
C PHE A 272 -2.87 -11.37 -1.59
N SER A 273 -2.30 -12.31 -2.35
CA SER A 273 -1.45 -11.98 -3.50
C SER A 273 -2.13 -12.25 -4.85
N ILE A 274 -1.92 -11.33 -5.79
CA ILE A 274 -2.27 -11.45 -7.21
C ILE A 274 -0.98 -11.49 -8.02
N GLU A 275 -0.80 -12.56 -8.80
CA GLU A 275 0.30 -12.64 -9.76
C GLU A 275 -0.14 -12.12 -11.14
N PHE A 276 0.29 -10.92 -11.50
CA PHE A 276 0.07 -10.37 -12.86
C PHE A 276 1.15 -10.86 -13.82
N ASN A 277 0.98 -12.09 -14.31
CA ASN A 277 1.94 -12.71 -15.23
C ASN A 277 1.42 -12.66 -16.68
N LYS A 278 2.24 -12.22 -17.64
CA LYS A 278 1.86 -12.19 -19.08
C LYS A 278 1.36 -13.53 -19.64
N LYS A 279 1.73 -14.67 -19.02
CA LYS A 279 1.20 -15.99 -19.38
C LYS A 279 -0.32 -16.08 -19.19
N ALA A 280 -0.88 -15.33 -18.23
CA ALA A 280 -2.31 -15.23 -17.97
C ALA A 280 -3.10 -14.59 -19.14
N LEU A 281 -2.43 -14.03 -20.15
CA LEU A 281 -3.09 -13.55 -21.37
C LEU A 281 -3.69 -14.70 -22.21
N ASP A 282 -3.18 -15.93 -22.05
CA ASP A 282 -3.84 -17.12 -22.59
C ASP A 282 -4.94 -17.59 -21.63
N LYS A 283 -6.21 -17.42 -22.04
CA LYS A 283 -7.38 -17.81 -21.23
C LYS A 283 -7.43 -19.32 -20.91
N ASN A 284 -6.67 -20.16 -21.62
CA ASN A 284 -6.56 -21.60 -21.32
C ASN A 284 -5.41 -21.94 -20.37
N SER A 285 -4.58 -20.97 -19.99
CA SER A 285 -3.42 -21.19 -19.12
C SER A 285 -3.81 -21.39 -17.66
N LYS A 286 -2.92 -22.04 -16.90
CA LYS A 286 -3.05 -22.14 -15.44
C LYS A 286 -2.92 -20.75 -14.80
N GLU A 287 -2.06 -19.91 -15.34
CA GLU A 287 -1.82 -18.55 -14.88
C GLU A 287 -3.07 -17.67 -14.99
N TYR A 288 -3.89 -17.84 -16.04
CA TYR A 288 -5.18 -17.16 -16.15
C TYR A 288 -6.17 -17.60 -15.07
N GLN A 289 -6.24 -18.90 -14.78
CA GLN A 289 -7.11 -19.42 -13.72
C GLN A 289 -6.67 -18.91 -12.34
N MET A 290 -5.36 -18.86 -12.08
CA MET A 290 -4.80 -18.30 -10.85
C MET A 290 -5.11 -16.82 -10.71
N LEU A 291 -4.91 -16.02 -11.77
CA LEU A 291 -5.26 -14.61 -11.80
C LEU A 291 -6.75 -14.39 -11.48
N CYS A 292 -7.64 -15.12 -12.16
CA CYS A 292 -9.08 -15.04 -11.91
C CYS A 292 -9.43 -15.39 -10.45
N GLY A 293 -8.81 -16.44 -9.90
CA GLY A 293 -9.01 -16.88 -8.52
C GLY A 293 -8.61 -15.80 -7.50
N SER A 294 -7.38 -15.31 -7.59
CA SER A 294 -6.85 -14.29 -6.68
C SER A 294 -7.63 -12.97 -6.76
N VAL A 295 -7.95 -12.50 -7.97
CA VAL A 295 -8.75 -11.27 -8.15
C VAL A 295 -10.14 -11.45 -7.56
N LYS A 296 -10.79 -12.60 -7.77
CA LYS A 296 -12.12 -12.88 -7.20
C LYS A 296 -12.08 -12.93 -5.68
N GLU A 297 -11.06 -13.55 -5.09
CA GLU A 297 -10.89 -13.62 -3.64
C GLU A 297 -10.78 -12.21 -3.04
N ILE A 298 -9.90 -11.37 -3.59
CA ILE A 298 -9.73 -9.99 -3.13
C ILE A 298 -11.00 -9.17 -3.32
N LEU A 299 -11.68 -9.28 -4.47
CA LEU A 299 -12.97 -8.63 -4.68
C LEU A 299 -14.01 -9.10 -3.65
N SER A 300 -14.07 -10.39 -3.36
CA SER A 300 -15.01 -10.97 -2.40
C SER A 300 -14.78 -10.40 -1.00
N ILE A 301 -13.52 -10.20 -0.61
CA ILE A 301 -13.14 -9.56 0.66
C ILE A 301 -13.57 -8.09 0.65
N ILE A 302 -13.15 -7.31 -0.34
CA ILE A 302 -13.42 -5.86 -0.41
C ILE A 302 -14.93 -5.59 -0.41
N VAL A 303 -15.70 -6.34 -1.21
CA VAL A 303 -17.16 -6.24 -1.24
C VAL A 303 -17.76 -6.58 0.12
N GLY A 304 -17.28 -7.65 0.78
CA GLY A 304 -17.71 -8.03 2.12
C GLY A 304 -17.47 -6.92 3.14
N LEU A 305 -16.30 -6.27 3.11
CA LEU A 305 -15.97 -5.13 3.97
C LEU A 305 -16.87 -3.91 3.70
N ILE A 306 -17.11 -3.57 2.43
CA ILE A 306 -18.01 -2.47 2.06
C ILE A 306 -19.44 -2.74 2.52
N LYS A 307 -19.95 -3.97 2.30
CA LYS A 307 -21.29 -4.39 2.71
C LYS A 307 -21.45 -4.35 4.22
N ASP A 308 -20.50 -4.89 4.96
CA ASP A 308 -20.50 -4.88 6.43
C ASP A 308 -20.68 -3.46 6.96
N ARG A 309 -19.94 -2.49 6.40
CA ARG A 309 -20.04 -1.09 6.81
C ARG A 309 -21.34 -0.43 6.35
N ALA A 310 -21.73 -0.64 5.11
CA ALA A 310 -22.92 -0.03 4.53
C ALA A 310 -24.22 -0.51 5.21
N CYS A 311 -24.27 -1.75 5.68
CA CYS A 311 -25.42 -2.34 6.38
C CYS A 311 -25.34 -2.20 7.90
N SER A 312 -24.19 -1.82 8.47
CA SER A 312 -24.01 -1.71 9.94
C SER A 312 -24.94 -0.70 10.64
N ASN A 313 -25.53 0.24 9.90
CA ASN A 313 -26.53 1.19 10.43
C ASN A 313 -27.90 0.55 10.69
N GLU A 314 -28.16 -0.65 10.16
CA GLU A 314 -29.45 -1.34 10.29
C GLU A 314 -29.52 -2.24 11.54
N GLU A 315 -28.37 -2.69 12.08
CA GLU A 315 -28.29 -3.58 13.25
C GLU A 315 -27.17 -3.17 14.24
N PRO A 316 -27.39 -2.12 15.06
CA PRO A 316 -26.39 -1.58 15.99
C PRO A 316 -25.88 -2.60 17.02
N GLU A 317 -26.74 -3.52 17.46
CA GLU A 317 -26.39 -4.54 18.46
C GLU A 317 -25.38 -5.56 17.92
N LYS A 318 -25.50 -5.97 16.66
CA LYS A 318 -24.51 -6.85 16.01
C LYS A 318 -23.18 -6.12 15.81
N LYS A 319 -23.23 -4.83 15.50
CA LYS A 319 -22.05 -3.95 15.41
C LYS A 319 -21.30 -3.89 16.73
N ARG A 320 -22.02 -3.69 17.85
CA ARG A 320 -21.46 -3.66 19.21
C ARG A 320 -20.84 -4.99 19.60
N ALA A 321 -21.57 -6.10 19.44
CA ALA A 321 -21.08 -7.44 19.77
C ALA A 321 -19.80 -7.82 18.97
N LYS A 322 -19.73 -7.41 17.70
CA LYS A 322 -18.56 -7.63 16.84
C LYS A 322 -17.34 -6.84 17.31
N ILE A 323 -17.52 -5.56 17.67
CA ILE A 323 -16.43 -4.72 18.22
C ILE A 323 -15.98 -5.23 19.59
N GLU A 324 -16.91 -5.65 20.45
CA GLU A 324 -16.59 -6.24 21.75
C GLU A 324 -15.80 -7.53 21.59
N LEU A 325 -16.14 -8.38 20.61
CA LEU A 325 -15.37 -9.59 20.28
C LEU A 325 -13.92 -9.26 19.87
N TYR A 326 -13.72 -8.20 19.10
CA TYR A 326 -12.36 -7.78 18.72
C TYR A 326 -11.58 -7.18 19.90
N ARG A 327 -12.26 -6.45 20.79
CA ARG A 327 -11.64 -5.90 22.01
C ARG A 327 -11.35 -6.95 23.08
N SER A 328 -12.14 -8.02 23.15
CA SER A 328 -11.97 -9.09 24.15
C SER A 328 -10.85 -10.07 23.83
N LYS A 329 -10.25 -10.00 22.63
CA LYS A 329 -9.11 -10.81 22.20
C LYS A 329 -7.75 -10.15 22.51
N LYS A 330 -7.73 -9.14 23.39
CA LYS A 330 -6.49 -8.56 23.93
C LYS A 330 -5.67 -9.59 24.69
#